data_AF-A0A0V1KPY0-F1
#
_entry.id   AF-A0A0V1KPY0-F1
#
_cell.length_a   1.000
_cell.length_b   1.000
_cell.length_c   1.000
_cell.angle_alpha   90.00
_cell.angle_beta   90.00
_cell.angle_gamma   90.00
#
_symmetry.space_group_name_H-M   'P 1'
#
loop_
_entity.id
_entity.type
_entity.pdbx_description
1 polymer ?
#
loop_
_entity_poly.entity_id
_entity_poly.type
_entity_poly.pdbx_seq_one_letter_code
_entity_poly.pdbx_strand_id
1 'polypeptide(L)'
;MLNIAMKINMKIGGINTKLQEDEVYDIEFMNAYEKILNGSILFSLDNYLYKNNALVIGVDVVHSSAVETHLPSIASVVGNVDGSVTKFHASVKIQPAKQELITGFIEQFSDRLLEYVDVNGTAPKNIIVYRDGVSEGQFMQVLEEELPALRRACKSFASNYRPLKLSAD
;
A
#
# COMPACT_ATOMS: atom_id res chain seq x y z
N MET A 1 -7.62 -25.07 16.10
CA MET A 1 -8.00 -25.35 14.69
C MET A 1 -8.38 -24.09 13.91
N LEU A 2 -9.09 -23.11 14.50
CA LEU A 2 -9.58 -21.91 13.78
C LEU A 2 -8.49 -21.12 13.02
N ASN A 3 -7.36 -20.81 13.64
CA ASN A 3 -6.27 -20.05 12.99
C ASN A 3 -5.69 -20.77 11.76
N ILE A 4 -5.66 -22.12 11.77
CA ILE A 4 -5.18 -22.90 10.64
C ILE A 4 -6.20 -22.83 9.50
N ALA A 5 -7.49 -22.97 9.80
CA ALA A 5 -8.57 -22.83 8.82
C ALA A 5 -8.53 -21.46 8.14
N MET A 6 -8.29 -20.37 8.89
CA MET A 6 -8.14 -19.02 8.33
C MET A 6 -7.00 -18.92 7.31
N LYS A 7 -5.85 -19.55 7.60
CA LYS A 7 -4.70 -19.56 6.68
C LYS A 7 -4.96 -20.43 5.45
N ILE A 8 -5.63 -21.57 5.62
CA ILE A 8 -6.02 -22.44 4.49
C ILE A 8 -6.99 -21.68 3.59
N ASN A 9 -8.03 -21.05 4.16
CA ASN A 9 -9.01 -20.26 3.42
C ASN A 9 -8.34 -19.19 2.56
N MET A 10 -7.39 -18.42 3.11
CA MET A 10 -6.62 -17.43 2.35
C MET A 10 -5.80 -18.05 1.21
N LYS A 11 -5.13 -19.18 1.45
CA LYS A 11 -4.30 -19.86 0.43
C LYS A 11 -5.11 -20.42 -0.75
N ILE A 12 -6.37 -20.75 -0.54
CA ILE A 12 -7.29 -21.21 -1.61
C ILE A 12 -8.12 -20.05 -2.20
N GLY A 13 -7.79 -18.81 -1.87
CA GLY A 13 -8.41 -17.60 -2.43
C GLY A 13 -9.70 -17.15 -1.74
N GLY A 14 -10.05 -17.74 -0.59
CA GLY A 14 -11.17 -17.31 0.24
C GLY A 14 -10.85 -16.05 1.05
N ILE A 15 -11.91 -15.37 1.51
CA ILE A 15 -11.85 -14.15 2.33
C ILE A 15 -12.35 -14.51 3.73
N ASN A 16 -11.58 -14.20 4.78
CA ASN A 16 -11.98 -14.48 6.16
C ASN A 16 -12.93 -13.42 6.72
N THR A 17 -12.60 -12.16 6.49
CA THR A 17 -13.39 -10.99 6.88
C THR A 17 -13.03 -9.82 5.96
N LYS A 18 -13.90 -8.81 5.88
CA LYS A 18 -13.63 -7.52 5.23
C LYS A 18 -14.09 -6.39 6.15
N LEU A 19 -13.56 -5.19 5.97
CA LEU A 19 -14.09 -4.04 6.71
C LEU A 19 -15.52 -3.77 6.23
N GLN A 20 -16.34 -3.30 7.15
CA GLN A 20 -17.66 -2.81 6.80
C GLN A 20 -17.48 -1.52 5.98
N GLU A 21 -18.11 -1.46 4.82
CA GLU A 21 -18.23 -0.22 4.07
C GLU A 21 -19.11 0.73 4.90
N ASP A 22 -18.63 1.95 5.15
CA ASP A 22 -19.45 2.93 5.87
C ASP A 22 -20.76 3.13 5.12
N GLU A 23 -21.88 3.14 5.84
CA GLU A 23 -23.14 3.63 5.29
C GLU A 23 -22.91 5.09 4.87
N VAL A 24 -23.07 5.36 3.58
CA VAL A 24 -23.03 6.72 3.05
C VAL A 24 -24.22 7.48 3.65
N TYR A 25 -24.01 8.14 4.77
CA TYR A 25 -24.95 9.17 5.21
C TYR A 25 -24.93 10.27 4.15
N ASP A 26 -26.13 10.68 3.71
CA ASP A 26 -26.31 11.66 2.64
C ASP A 26 -25.34 12.84 2.82
N ILE A 27 -24.59 13.13 1.77
CA ILE A 27 -23.58 14.20 1.74
C ILE A 27 -24.21 15.55 2.16
N GLU A 28 -25.49 15.76 1.90
CA GLU A 28 -26.23 16.95 2.36
C GLU A 28 -26.39 17.02 3.89
N PHE A 29 -26.63 15.89 4.55
CA PHE A 29 -26.78 15.82 6.01
C PHE A 29 -25.43 16.03 6.71
N MET A 30 -24.35 15.46 6.16
CA MET A 30 -23.00 15.62 6.70
C MET A 30 -22.46 17.05 6.52
N ASN A 31 -22.71 17.67 5.36
CA ASN A 31 -22.35 19.08 5.11
C ASN A 31 -23.09 20.05 6.06
N ALA A 32 -24.33 19.71 6.46
CA ALA A 32 -25.07 20.48 7.45
C ALA A 32 -24.43 20.39 8.85
N TYR A 33 -23.95 19.21 9.24
CA TYR A 33 -23.27 18.98 10.53
C TYR A 33 -21.89 19.65 10.62
N GLU A 34 -21.12 19.64 9.53
CA GLU A 34 -19.79 20.27 9.49
C GLU A 34 -19.86 21.79 9.71
N LYS A 35 -20.91 22.44 9.21
CA LYS A 35 -21.24 23.85 9.50
C LYS A 35 -21.62 24.09 10.96
N ILE A 36 -22.26 23.14 11.62
CA ILE A 36 -22.72 23.26 13.01
C ILE A 36 -21.56 23.11 14.00
N LEU A 37 -20.56 22.28 13.68
CA LEU A 37 -19.44 21.94 14.59
C LEU A 37 -18.19 22.82 14.44
N ASN A 38 -18.28 23.96 13.73
CA ASN A 38 -17.18 24.93 13.55
C ASN A 38 -15.83 24.27 13.13
N GLY A 39 -15.85 23.30 12.22
CA GLY A 39 -14.63 22.68 11.69
C GLY A 39 -13.87 21.81 12.70
N SER A 40 -14.51 21.37 13.78
CA SER A 40 -13.92 20.38 14.69
C SER A 40 -13.76 19.05 13.95
N ILE A 41 -12.51 18.73 13.59
CA ILE A 41 -12.04 17.49 12.95
C ILE A 41 -12.60 16.26 13.67
N LEU A 42 -13.73 15.70 13.20
CA LEU A 42 -14.13 14.38 13.67
C LEU A 42 -14.85 13.47 12.67
N PHE A 43 -15.28 13.93 11.48
CA PHE A 43 -16.04 13.04 10.58
C PHE A 43 -15.74 13.23 9.09
N SER A 44 -14.46 13.18 8.71
CA SER A 44 -14.07 12.95 7.31
C SER A 44 -12.94 11.91 7.20
N LEU A 45 -13.10 10.77 7.86
CA LEU A 45 -12.66 9.52 7.24
C LEU A 45 -13.82 9.04 6.37
N ASP A 46 -14.14 9.81 5.32
CA ASP A 46 -14.71 9.18 4.13
C ASP A 46 -13.76 8.04 3.80
N ASN A 47 -14.23 6.79 3.90
CA ASN A 47 -13.44 5.56 3.86
C ASN A 47 -12.48 5.57 2.65
N TYR A 48 -11.28 6.14 2.84
CA TYR A 48 -10.37 6.55 1.76
C TYR A 48 -9.87 5.34 0.97
N LEU A 49 -9.97 4.17 1.60
CA LEU A 49 -9.69 2.85 1.05
C LEU A 49 -10.73 2.45 0.00
N TYR A 50 -12.02 2.39 0.38
CA TYR A 50 -13.09 1.90 -0.48
C TYR A 50 -13.59 2.95 -1.49
N LYS A 51 -13.86 4.19 -1.02
CA LYS A 51 -14.47 5.26 -1.85
C LYS A 51 -13.56 5.73 -2.98
N ASN A 52 -12.26 5.58 -2.80
CA ASN A 52 -11.25 6.06 -3.74
C ASN A 52 -10.46 4.95 -4.45
N ASN A 53 -10.93 3.69 -4.43
CA ASN A 53 -10.24 2.58 -5.08
C ASN A 53 -8.74 2.58 -4.72
N ALA A 54 -8.41 2.42 -3.44
CA ALA A 54 -7.03 2.52 -2.99
C ALA A 54 -6.24 1.25 -3.30
N LEU A 55 -5.01 1.44 -3.80
CA LEU A 55 -3.97 0.42 -3.80
C LEU A 55 -3.07 0.65 -2.59
N VAL A 56 -3.14 -0.26 -1.63
CA VAL A 56 -2.31 -0.34 -0.43
C VAL A 56 -1.15 -1.28 -0.70
N ILE A 57 0.06 -0.77 -0.51
CA ILE A 57 1.31 -1.48 -0.76
C ILE A 57 2.08 -1.59 0.55
N GLY A 58 2.52 -2.80 0.87
CA GLY A 58 3.44 -3.09 1.97
C GLY A 58 4.83 -3.39 1.43
N VAL A 59 5.85 -2.86 2.09
CA VAL A 59 7.22 -2.92 1.61
C VAL A 59 8.16 -3.20 2.77
N ASP A 60 8.98 -4.24 2.66
CA ASP A 60 9.90 -4.66 3.71
C ASP A 60 11.22 -5.20 3.14
N VAL A 61 12.30 -5.04 3.90
CA VAL A 61 13.62 -5.62 3.63
C VAL A 61 14.08 -6.34 4.89
N VAL A 62 14.36 -7.63 4.74
CA VAL A 62 14.91 -8.45 5.82
C VAL A 62 16.38 -8.73 5.54
N HIS A 63 17.22 -8.48 6.54
CA HIS A 63 18.63 -8.83 6.52
C HIS A 63 18.90 -10.16 7.22
N SER A 64 20.00 -10.80 6.83
CA SER A 64 20.55 -11.94 7.56
C SER A 64 20.97 -11.56 8.99
N SER A 65 21.29 -12.58 9.79
CA SER A 65 21.74 -12.39 11.17
C SER A 65 22.97 -11.47 11.26
N ALA A 66 23.15 -10.84 12.43
CA ALA A 66 24.31 -9.96 12.67
C ALA A 66 25.67 -10.68 12.52
N VAL A 67 25.69 -12.01 12.61
CA VAL A 67 26.88 -12.85 12.45
C VAL A 67 27.18 -13.10 10.97
N GLU A 68 26.15 -13.30 10.15
CA GLU A 68 26.26 -13.68 8.74
C GLU A 68 26.10 -12.47 7.81
N THR A 69 27.01 -11.50 7.97
CA THR A 69 26.92 -10.20 7.31
C THR A 69 27.09 -10.21 5.79
N HIS A 70 27.52 -11.34 5.21
CA HIS A 70 27.77 -11.51 3.78
C HIS A 70 26.57 -12.11 3.04
N LEU A 71 25.59 -12.66 3.77
CA LEU A 71 24.39 -13.23 3.16
C LEU A 71 23.51 -12.12 2.59
N PRO A 72 22.82 -12.39 1.46
CA PRO A 72 22.01 -11.38 0.81
C PRO A 72 20.81 -10.99 1.67
N SER A 73 20.30 -9.78 1.43
CA SER A 73 19.03 -9.34 1.98
C SER A 73 17.89 -9.78 1.06
N ILE A 74 16.67 -9.82 1.60
CA ILE A 74 15.45 -10.14 0.84
C ILE A 74 14.52 -8.94 0.92
N ALA A 75 14.14 -8.40 -0.24
CA ALA A 75 13.13 -7.35 -0.33
C ALA A 75 11.80 -7.93 -0.81
N SER A 76 10.70 -7.44 -0.26
CA SER A 76 9.35 -7.82 -0.65
C SER A 76 8.47 -6.60 -0.86
N VAL A 77 7.62 -6.67 -1.90
CA VAL A 77 6.60 -5.67 -2.21
C VAL A 77 5.28 -6.41 -2.38
N VAL A 78 4.35 -6.11 -1.49
CA VAL A 78 2.99 -6.67 -1.51
C VAL A 78 1.98 -5.59 -1.84
N GLY A 79 0.89 -5.93 -2.50
CA GLY A 79 -0.20 -4.99 -2.77
C GLY A 79 -1.54 -5.69 -2.84
N ASN A 80 -2.62 -5.01 -2.43
CA ASN A 80 -3.96 -5.58 -2.60
C ASN A 80 -4.31 -5.67 -4.08
N VAL A 81 -5.02 -6.72 -4.46
CA VAL A 81 -5.52 -6.89 -5.83
C VAL A 81 -7.00 -6.57 -5.95
N ASP A 82 -7.76 -6.70 -4.87
CA ASP A 82 -9.19 -6.39 -4.83
C ASP A 82 -9.45 -5.01 -4.24
N GLY A 83 -10.50 -4.35 -4.74
CA GLY A 83 -10.96 -3.07 -4.18
C GLY A 83 -11.42 -3.15 -2.72
N SER A 84 -11.70 -4.36 -2.19
CA SER A 84 -12.04 -4.53 -0.78
C SER A 84 -10.85 -4.67 0.18
N VAL A 85 -9.63 -4.64 -0.34
CA VAL A 85 -8.38 -4.72 0.43
C VAL A 85 -8.30 -6.01 1.28
N THR A 86 -8.69 -7.15 0.69
CA THR A 86 -8.74 -8.44 1.38
C THR A 86 -7.73 -9.47 0.86
N LYS A 87 -7.25 -9.29 -0.37
CA LYS A 87 -6.33 -10.21 -1.05
C LYS A 87 -5.09 -9.44 -1.46
N PHE A 88 -3.92 -9.97 -1.09
CA PHE A 88 -2.63 -9.37 -1.39
C PHE A 88 -1.77 -10.33 -2.18
N HIS A 89 -1.15 -9.81 -3.25
CA HIS A 89 -0.11 -10.50 -4.00
C HIS A 89 1.26 -9.93 -3.66
N ALA A 90 2.31 -10.71 -3.90
CA ALA A 90 3.67 -10.38 -3.49
C ALA A 90 4.67 -10.57 -4.62
N SER A 91 5.64 -9.68 -4.69
CA SER A 91 6.90 -9.86 -5.43
C SER A 91 8.04 -9.88 -4.42
N VAL A 92 9.02 -10.74 -4.65
CA VAL A 92 10.17 -10.94 -3.76
C VAL A 92 11.44 -10.97 -4.58
N LYS A 93 12.46 -10.20 -4.16
CA LYS A 93 13.77 -10.17 -4.80
C LYS A 93 14.90 -10.33 -3.78
N ILE A 94 15.95 -11.04 -4.20
CA ILE A 94 17.21 -11.10 -3.48
C ILE A 94 18.02 -9.85 -3.83
N GLN A 95 18.65 -9.23 -2.84
CA GLN A 95 19.48 -8.05 -3.04
C GLN A 95 20.79 -8.12 -2.24
N PRO A 96 21.78 -7.25 -2.52
CA PRO A 96 23.03 -7.21 -1.77
C PRO A 96 22.83 -7.16 -0.26
N ALA A 97 23.81 -7.70 0.46
CA ALA A 97 23.80 -7.75 1.93
C ALA A 97 23.68 -6.33 2.52
N LYS A 98 22.80 -6.16 3.50
CA LYS A 98 22.57 -4.91 4.25
C LYS A 98 22.16 -3.69 3.40
N GLN A 99 21.68 -3.92 2.18
CA GLN A 99 21.12 -2.86 1.34
C GLN A 99 19.68 -2.57 1.79
N GLU A 100 19.35 -1.32 2.12
CA GLU A 100 17.97 -0.91 2.44
C GLU A 100 17.16 -0.54 1.20
N LEU A 101 17.81 0.08 0.22
CA LEU A 101 17.14 0.45 -1.02
C LEU A 101 16.68 -0.78 -1.77
N ILE A 102 15.45 -0.77 -2.25
CA ILE A 102 14.85 -1.98 -2.80
C ILE A 102 15.28 -2.22 -4.23
N THR A 103 15.89 -3.37 -4.46
CA THR A 103 16.26 -3.81 -5.81
C THR A 103 15.01 -4.05 -6.64
N GLY A 104 14.91 -3.36 -7.79
CA GLY A 104 13.77 -3.49 -8.69
C GLY A 104 12.46 -2.99 -8.09
N PHE A 105 12.49 -2.00 -7.19
CA PHE A 105 11.26 -1.50 -6.54
C PHE A 105 10.21 -1.04 -7.56
N ILE A 106 10.64 -0.28 -8.58
CA ILE A 106 9.72 0.28 -9.58
C ILE A 106 9.04 -0.79 -10.41
N GLU A 107 9.76 -1.84 -10.79
CA GLU A 107 9.20 -3.00 -11.49
C GLU A 107 8.15 -3.68 -10.62
N GLN A 108 8.50 -4.03 -9.37
CA GLN A 108 7.58 -4.70 -8.44
C GLN A 108 6.35 -3.86 -8.09
N PHE A 109 6.51 -2.54 -7.98
CA PHE A 109 5.42 -1.59 -7.80
C PHE A 109 4.50 -1.54 -9.02
N SER A 110 5.08 -1.47 -10.23
CA SER A 110 4.34 -1.48 -11.48
C SER A 110 3.55 -2.78 -11.66
N ASP A 111 4.09 -3.93 -11.27
CA ASP A 111 3.37 -5.20 -11.28
C ASP A 111 2.10 -5.13 -10.42
N ARG A 112 2.19 -4.59 -9.20
CA ARG A 112 1.02 -4.41 -8.31
C ARG A 112 -0.01 -3.44 -8.87
N LEU A 113 0.45 -2.36 -9.50
CA LEU A 113 -0.44 -1.39 -10.15
C LEU A 113 -1.19 -2.03 -11.33
N LEU A 114 -0.50 -2.82 -12.16
CA LEU A 114 -1.08 -3.53 -13.29
C LEU A 114 -2.08 -4.59 -12.83
N GLU A 115 -1.70 -5.44 -11.86
CA GLU A 115 -2.59 -6.46 -11.31
C GLU A 115 -3.87 -5.85 -10.71
N TYR A 116 -3.74 -4.72 -10.00
CA TYR A 116 -4.91 -4.02 -9.48
C TYR A 116 -5.86 -3.58 -10.60
N VAL A 117 -5.32 -3.03 -11.70
CA VAL A 117 -6.11 -2.57 -12.85
C VAL A 117 -6.76 -3.76 -13.54
N ASP A 118 -6.04 -4.86 -13.72
CA ASP A 118 -6.55 -6.07 -14.36
C ASP A 118 -7.74 -6.66 -13.59
N VAL A 119 -7.70 -6.62 -12.26
CA VAL A 119 -8.78 -7.15 -11.40
C VAL A 119 -9.95 -6.18 -11.27
N ASN A 120 -9.70 -4.87 -11.11
CA ASN A 120 -10.73 -3.88 -10.79
C ASN A 120 -11.22 -3.07 -12.01
N GLY A 121 -10.61 -3.26 -13.19
CA GLY A 121 -10.92 -2.56 -14.44
C GLY A 121 -10.60 -1.07 -14.46
N THR A 122 -10.13 -0.50 -13.34
CA THR A 122 -9.82 0.93 -13.20
C THR A 122 -8.54 1.12 -12.41
N ALA A 123 -7.77 2.15 -12.77
CA ALA A 123 -6.58 2.53 -12.01
C ALA A 123 -6.98 3.05 -10.62
N PRO A 124 -6.20 2.73 -9.58
CA PRO A 124 -6.50 3.17 -8.22
C PRO A 124 -6.41 4.70 -8.14
N LYS A 125 -7.32 5.38 -7.43
CA LYS A 125 -7.23 6.85 -7.32
C LYS A 125 -6.22 7.29 -6.26
N ASN A 126 -5.98 6.42 -5.27
CA ASN A 126 -5.00 6.61 -4.22
C ASN A 126 -4.04 5.43 -4.15
N ILE A 127 -2.77 5.72 -3.89
CA ILE A 127 -1.77 4.70 -3.54
C ILE A 127 -1.20 5.02 -2.17
N ILE A 128 -1.27 4.04 -1.27
CA ILE A 128 -0.74 4.11 0.10
C ILE A 128 0.42 3.14 0.19
N VAL A 129 1.59 3.59 0.64
CA VAL A 129 2.79 2.75 0.77
C VAL A 129 3.24 2.73 2.23
N TYR A 130 3.19 1.55 2.85
CA TYR A 130 3.77 1.28 4.16
C TYR A 130 5.16 0.66 3.98
N ARG A 131 6.20 1.40 4.34
CA ARG A 131 7.61 0.95 4.26
C ARG A 131 8.12 0.64 5.68
N ASP A 132 8.31 -0.65 5.98
CA ASP A 132 8.85 -1.12 7.27
C ASP A 132 10.39 -1.10 7.28
N GLY A 133 11.02 -1.20 8.44
CA GLY A 133 12.46 -1.50 8.56
C GLY A 133 13.43 -0.36 8.26
N VAL A 134 12.96 0.85 7.97
CA VAL A 134 13.84 1.99 7.70
C VAL A 134 14.24 2.68 9.00
N SER A 135 15.53 2.68 9.32
CA SER A 135 16.04 3.43 10.48
C SER A 135 15.97 4.94 10.25
N GLU A 136 15.93 5.74 11.32
CA GLU A 136 15.86 7.21 11.25
C GLU A 136 16.98 7.80 10.38
N GLY A 137 18.20 7.25 10.47
CA GLY A 137 19.36 7.69 9.68
C GLY A 137 19.26 7.37 8.18
N GLN A 138 18.35 6.49 7.77
CA GLN A 138 18.12 6.06 6.38
C GLN A 138 16.81 6.60 5.80
N PHE A 139 15.93 7.14 6.65
CA PHE A 139 14.61 7.64 6.25
C PHE A 139 14.67 8.66 5.12
N MET A 140 15.56 9.66 5.26
CA MET A 140 15.72 10.70 4.25
C MET A 140 16.20 10.13 2.91
N GLN A 141 17.12 9.18 2.92
CA GLN A 141 17.61 8.55 1.70
C GLN A 141 16.50 7.79 0.98
N VAL A 142 15.74 6.98 1.71
CA VAL A 142 14.59 6.24 1.16
C VAL A 142 13.55 7.21 0.58
N LEU A 143 13.25 8.29 1.30
CA LEU A 143 12.29 9.30 0.85
C LEU A 143 12.78 10.05 -0.41
N GLU A 144 14.06 10.39 -0.51
CA GLU A 144 14.62 11.13 -1.64
C GLU A 144 14.83 10.26 -2.89
N GLU A 145 15.06 8.96 -2.72
CA GLU A 145 15.30 8.04 -3.83
C GLU A 145 14.02 7.34 -4.30
N GLU A 146 13.30 6.70 -3.39
CA GLU A 146 12.19 5.81 -3.73
C GLU A 146 10.94 6.60 -4.13
N LEU A 147 10.57 7.63 -3.36
CA LEU A 147 9.32 8.36 -3.62
C LEU A 147 9.31 9.07 -4.99
N PRO A 148 10.36 9.80 -5.42
CA PRO A 148 10.40 10.36 -6.76
C PRO A 148 10.35 9.28 -7.84
N ALA A 149 10.96 8.11 -7.59
CA ALA A 149 10.93 7.00 -8.52
C ALA A 149 9.51 6.41 -8.65
N LEU A 150 8.78 6.24 -7.55
CA LEU A 150 7.36 5.84 -7.57
C LEU A 150 6.49 6.85 -8.32
N ARG A 151 6.71 8.16 -8.10
CA ARG A 151 6.00 9.21 -8.84
C ARG A 151 6.28 9.15 -10.34
N ARG A 152 7.51 8.83 -10.75
CA ARG A 152 7.85 8.62 -12.17
C ARG A 152 7.17 7.37 -12.73
N ALA A 153 7.08 6.29 -11.95
CA ALA A 153 6.37 5.07 -12.34
C ALA A 153 4.88 5.35 -12.62
N CYS A 154 4.19 6.06 -11.72
CA CYS A 154 2.80 6.45 -11.93
C CYS A 154 2.62 7.31 -13.21
N LYS A 155 3.51 8.27 -13.45
CA LYS A 155 3.45 9.09 -14.68
C LYS A 155 3.70 8.27 -15.96
N SER A 156 4.53 7.22 -15.86
CA SER A 156 4.84 6.34 -17.00
C SER A 156 3.69 5.38 -17.29
N PHE A 157 2.91 5.02 -16.28
CA PHE A 157 1.71 4.19 -16.42
C PHE A 157 0.60 4.88 -17.24
N ALA A 158 0.29 6.15 -16.94
CA ALA A 158 -0.66 6.93 -17.73
C ALA A 158 -0.38 8.44 -17.65
N SER A 159 -0.55 9.15 -18.77
CA SER A 159 -0.37 10.61 -18.82
C SER A 159 -1.30 11.29 -17.82
N ASN A 160 -0.76 12.14 -16.95
CA ASN A 160 -1.47 12.84 -15.87
C ASN A 160 -1.94 12.00 -14.67
N TYR A 161 -1.54 10.74 -14.57
CA TYR A 161 -1.86 9.91 -13.41
C TYR A 161 -1.02 10.31 -12.17
N ARG A 162 -1.68 10.82 -11.12
CA ARG A 162 -1.04 11.32 -9.89
C ARG A 162 -1.78 10.87 -8.62
N PRO A 163 -1.76 9.56 -8.31
CA PRO A 163 -2.55 8.98 -7.21
C PRO A 163 -1.86 9.04 -5.83
N LEU A 164 -0.56 9.37 -5.78
CA LEU A 164 0.22 9.36 -4.54
C LEU A 164 -0.07 10.65 -3.74
N LYS A 165 -0.79 10.51 -2.63
CA LYS A 165 -0.94 11.54 -1.60
C LYS A 165 -0.02 11.17 -0.44
N LEU A 166 0.98 12.00 -0.12
CA LEU A 166 1.76 11.83 1.10
C LEU A 166 1.05 12.55 2.25
N SER A 167 0.72 11.81 3.29
CA SER A 167 0.73 12.35 4.65
C SER A 167 2.06 11.95 5.27
N ALA A 168 2.80 12.93 5.78
CA ALA A 168 3.91 12.69 6.68
C ALA A 168 3.33 12.78 8.09
N ASP A 169 3.24 11.64 8.78
CA ASP A 169 3.01 11.58 10.21
C ASP A 169 4.28 11.08 10.89
#